data_AF-A0A3A1Y1S8-F1
#
_entry.id   AF-A0A3A1Y1S8-F1
#
_cell.length_a   1.000
_cell.length_b   1.000
_cell.length_c   1.000
_cell.angle_alpha   90.00
_cell.angle_beta   90.00
_cell.angle_gamma   90.00
#
_symmetry.space_group_name_H-M   'P 1'
#
loop_
_entity.id
_entity.type
_entity.pdbx_description
1 polymer ?
#
loop_
_entity_poly.entity_id
_entity_poly.type
_entity_poly.pdbx_seq_one_letter_code
_entity_poly.pdbx_strand_id
1 'polypeptide(L)'
;MYRVGHSVTGANLGVCITLACANWLHFPFLISILAGYLAYKGSNAPDYLEMRWYDRKHQELRTLIPHRTLTHWFVPWLALGAYATYQVSQGSVYWVLVASYCAGALLHIILDLPNKKPILGLLPHTGICLKWWGSHEHQFLICCFTTVLMGIFIYYCFQGSWEYIANNPVTVVRDIWYQIMYEANRLVS
;
A
#
# COMPACT_ATOMS: atom_id res chain seq x y z
N MET A 1 -2.11 -14.52 -3.85
CA MET A 1 -3.15 -14.35 -2.81
C MET A 1 -4.44 -13.90 -3.50
N TYR A 2 -5.61 -13.89 -2.85
CA TYR A 2 -6.82 -13.30 -3.46
C TYR A 2 -6.92 -11.81 -3.19
N ARG A 3 -7.77 -11.13 -3.97
CA ARG A 3 -8.05 -9.70 -3.86
C ARG A 3 -8.30 -9.24 -2.43
N VAL A 4 -9.10 -9.99 -1.66
CA VAL A 4 -9.41 -9.66 -0.25
C VAL A 4 -8.13 -9.64 0.61
N GLY A 5 -7.22 -10.59 0.41
CA GLY A 5 -5.94 -10.58 1.12
C GLY A 5 -5.07 -9.38 0.74
N HIS A 6 -5.04 -9.00 -0.55
CA HIS A 6 -4.30 -7.82 -1.01
C HIS A 6 -4.91 -6.52 -0.48
N SER A 7 -6.24 -6.46 -0.35
CA SER A 7 -6.94 -5.35 0.30
C SER A 7 -6.59 -5.24 1.78
N VAL A 8 -6.63 -6.34 2.54
CA VAL A 8 -6.32 -6.32 3.98
C VAL A 8 -4.87 -5.95 4.24
N THR A 9 -3.93 -6.63 3.59
CA THR A 9 -2.49 -6.34 3.73
C THR A 9 -2.12 -4.94 3.24
N GLY A 10 -2.79 -4.46 2.18
CA GLY A 10 -2.66 -3.08 1.71
C GLY A 10 -3.21 -2.03 2.67
N ALA A 11 -4.34 -2.31 3.33
CA ALA A 11 -4.88 -1.42 4.36
C ALA A 11 -3.94 -1.34 5.56
N ASN A 12 -3.38 -2.48 5.99
CA ASN A 12 -2.38 -2.55 7.05
C ASN A 12 -1.15 -1.69 6.71
N LEU A 13 -0.61 -1.83 5.48
CA LEU A 13 0.50 -1.00 5.01
C LEU A 13 0.12 0.48 4.94
N GLY A 14 -1.10 0.80 4.49
CA GLY A 14 -1.61 2.16 4.41
C GLY A 14 -1.64 2.85 5.77
N VAL A 15 -2.09 2.17 6.83
CA VAL A 15 -2.04 2.69 8.20
C VAL A 15 -0.60 2.95 8.64
N CYS A 16 0.32 2.01 8.42
CA CYS A 16 1.72 2.19 8.78
C CYS A 16 2.36 3.38 8.04
N ILE A 17 2.10 3.54 6.74
CA ILE A 17 2.63 4.66 5.96
C ILE A 17 2.06 6.00 6.43
N THR A 18 0.75 6.09 6.70
CA THR A 18 0.15 7.31 7.27
C THR A 18 0.84 7.70 8.57
N LEU A 19 1.01 6.74 9.48
CA LEU A 19 1.61 7.00 10.79
C LEU A 19 3.10 7.33 10.70
N ALA A 20 3.85 6.66 9.83
CA ALA A 20 5.26 6.96 9.59
C ALA A 20 5.44 8.39 9.04
N CYS A 21 4.61 8.76 8.05
CA CYS A 21 4.66 10.10 7.44
C CYS A 21 4.32 11.20 8.47
N ALA A 22 3.28 10.99 9.28
CA ALA A 22 2.84 11.98 10.25
C ALA A 22 3.78 12.07 11.49
N ASN A 23 4.17 10.93 12.07
CA ASN A 23 4.88 10.92 13.36
C ASN A 23 6.40 10.97 13.23
N TRP A 24 6.98 10.41 12.17
CA TRP A 24 8.44 10.28 12.05
C TRP A 24 9.03 11.18 10.99
N LEU A 25 8.33 11.37 9.86
CA LEU A 25 8.77 12.25 8.79
C LEU A 25 8.21 13.68 8.92
N HIS A 26 7.27 13.89 9.85
CA HIS A 26 6.62 15.17 10.12
C HIS A 26 6.01 15.83 8.87
N PHE A 27 5.49 15.01 7.95
CA PHE A 27 4.79 15.50 6.77
C PHE A 27 3.42 16.04 7.15
N PRO A 28 2.85 16.95 6.34
CA PRO A 28 1.49 17.43 6.54
C PRO A 28 0.51 16.27 6.70
N PHE A 29 -0.43 16.41 7.63
CA PHE A 29 -1.32 15.36 8.04
C PHE A 29 -2.18 14.84 6.89
N LEU A 30 -2.70 15.74 6.05
CA LEU A 30 -3.49 15.39 4.88
C LEU A 30 -2.66 14.64 3.83
N ILE A 31 -1.40 15.05 3.61
CA ILE A 31 -0.48 14.32 2.72
C ILE A 31 -0.19 12.93 3.27
N SER A 32 -0.04 12.80 4.59
CA SER A 32 0.17 11.51 5.26
C SER A 32 -1.03 10.57 5.08
N ILE A 33 -2.26 11.08 5.23
CA ILE A 33 -3.49 10.31 4.97
C ILE A 33 -3.56 9.87 3.51
N LEU A 34 -3.28 10.79 2.57
CA LEU A 34 -3.30 10.49 1.14
C LEU A 34 -2.22 9.46 0.76
N ALA A 35 -1.05 9.52 1.39
CA ALA A 35 0.03 8.55 1.22
C ALA A 35 -0.44 7.14 1.63
N GLY A 36 -1.05 6.99 2.81
CA GLY A 36 -1.60 5.71 3.24
C GLY A 36 -2.74 5.20 2.36
N TYR A 37 -3.64 6.08 1.91
CA TYR A 37 -4.68 5.74 0.95
C TYR A 37 -4.09 5.23 -0.36
N LEU A 38 -3.06 5.90 -0.88
CA LEU A 38 -2.38 5.48 -2.10
C LEU A 38 -1.61 4.18 -1.93
N ALA A 39 -1.06 3.87 -0.77
CA ALA A 39 -0.48 2.55 -0.50
C ALA A 39 -1.54 1.44 -0.58
N TYR A 40 -2.73 1.66 -0.02
CA TYR A 40 -3.86 0.73 -0.16
C TYR A 40 -4.30 0.58 -1.63
N LYS A 41 -4.41 1.69 -2.37
CA LYS A 41 -4.75 1.65 -3.80
C LYS A 41 -3.65 0.95 -4.61
N GLY A 42 -2.40 1.17 -4.26
CA GLY A 42 -1.20 0.55 -4.83
C GLY A 42 -1.20 -0.96 -4.65
N SER A 43 -1.63 -1.48 -3.50
CA SER A 43 -1.71 -2.94 -3.26
C SER A 43 -2.71 -3.67 -4.15
N ASN A 44 -3.59 -2.93 -4.82
CA ASN A 44 -4.54 -3.46 -5.79
C ASN A 44 -4.18 -3.06 -7.23
N ALA A 45 -3.14 -2.23 -7.42
CA ALA A 45 -2.77 -1.67 -8.70
C ALA A 45 -2.33 -2.73 -9.72
N PRO A 46 -1.49 -3.73 -9.38
CA PRO A 46 -1.08 -4.76 -10.34
C PRO A 46 -2.27 -5.47 -11.01
N ASP A 47 -3.29 -5.83 -10.23
CA ASP A 47 -4.52 -6.45 -10.75
C ASP A 47 -5.43 -5.45 -11.48
N TYR A 48 -5.58 -4.23 -10.94
CA TYR A 48 -6.46 -3.22 -11.53
C TYR A 48 -5.95 -2.75 -12.90
N LEU A 49 -4.63 -2.55 -13.03
CA LEU A 49 -3.98 -2.09 -14.25
C LEU A 49 -3.97 -3.15 -15.36
N GLU A 50 -4.37 -4.39 -15.07
CA GLU A 50 -4.61 -5.39 -16.12
C GLU A 50 -5.80 -5.03 -17.00
N MET A 51 -6.68 -4.13 -16.50
CA MET A 51 -7.89 -3.66 -17.16
C MET A 51 -8.73 -4.86 -17.60
N ARG A 52 -9.31 -5.56 -16.62
CA ARG A 52 -10.21 -6.69 -16.86
C ARG A 52 -11.63 -6.19 -17.10
N TRP A 53 -12.29 -6.67 -18.15
CA TRP A 53 -13.71 -6.41 -18.41
C TRP A 53 -14.43 -7.67 -18.85
N TYR A 54 -15.74 -7.72 -18.60
CA TYR A 54 -16.59 -8.81 -19.09
C TYR A 54 -17.09 -8.46 -20.49
N ASP A 55 -16.68 -9.24 -21.48
CA ASP A 55 -17.15 -9.09 -22.85
C ASP A 55 -18.51 -9.80 -22.98
N ARG A 56 -19.59 -9.01 -22.97
CA ARG A 56 -20.95 -9.53 -23.09
C ARG A 56 -21.23 -10.19 -24.44
N LYS A 57 -20.49 -9.84 -25.51
CA LYS A 57 -20.71 -10.42 -26.83
C LYS A 57 -20.16 -11.84 -26.89
N HIS A 58 -19.02 -12.07 -26.26
CA HIS A 58 -18.32 -13.35 -26.24
C HIS A 58 -18.57 -14.16 -24.95
N GLN A 59 -19.29 -13.59 -23.97
CA GLN A 59 -19.57 -14.19 -22.66
C GLN A 59 -18.28 -14.64 -21.94
N GLU A 60 -17.22 -13.86 -22.06
CA GLU A 60 -15.90 -14.17 -21.51
C GLU A 60 -15.27 -12.98 -20.80
N LEU A 61 -14.42 -13.25 -19.81
CA LEU A 61 -13.63 -12.23 -19.13
C LEU A 61 -12.37 -11.94 -19.96
N ARG A 62 -12.28 -10.74 -20.53
CA ARG A 62 -11.10 -10.28 -21.27
C ARG A 62 -10.23 -9.37 -20.40
N THR A 63 -8.95 -9.31 -20.72
CA THR A 63 -7.95 -8.48 -20.05
C THR A 63 -7.06 -7.83 -21.10
N LEU A 64 -6.72 -6.55 -20.93
CA LEU A 64 -5.84 -5.85 -21.87
C LEU A 64 -4.40 -6.31 -21.69
N ILE A 65 -3.97 -6.39 -20.44
CA ILE A 65 -2.66 -6.92 -20.07
C ILE A 65 -2.88 -8.30 -19.46
N PRO A 66 -2.22 -9.36 -19.97
CA PRO A 66 -2.36 -10.70 -19.40
C PRO A 66 -1.92 -10.73 -17.92
N HIS A 67 -2.66 -11.48 -17.10
CA HIS A 67 -2.38 -11.55 -15.67
C HIS A 67 -0.96 -12.03 -15.40
N ARG A 68 -0.27 -11.35 -14.47
CA ARG A 68 1.12 -11.63 -14.05
C ARG A 68 2.20 -11.37 -15.11
N THR A 69 1.90 -10.51 -16.09
CA THR A 69 2.91 -10.02 -17.04
C THR A 69 3.45 -8.67 -16.60
N LEU A 70 3.21 -7.60 -17.38
CA LEU A 70 3.82 -6.28 -17.20
C LEU A 70 3.47 -5.65 -15.85
N THR A 71 2.21 -5.75 -15.41
CA THR A 71 1.75 -5.10 -14.17
C THR A 71 2.30 -5.75 -12.90
N HIS A 72 2.77 -7.00 -13.00
CA HIS A 72 3.40 -7.74 -11.90
C HIS A 72 4.93 -7.79 -12.04
N TRP A 73 5.49 -6.98 -12.93
CA TRP A 73 6.93 -6.89 -13.06
C TRP A 73 7.51 -6.07 -11.90
N PHE A 74 8.30 -6.72 -11.05
CA PHE A 74 8.87 -6.11 -9.85
C PHE A 74 9.74 -4.88 -10.13
N VAL A 75 10.53 -4.92 -11.21
CA VAL A 75 11.55 -3.91 -11.50
C VAL A 75 10.98 -2.51 -11.78
N PRO A 76 9.97 -2.31 -12.65
CA PRO A 76 9.36 -1.00 -12.85
C PRO A 76 8.83 -0.35 -11.57
N TRP A 77 8.17 -1.13 -10.71
CA TRP A 77 7.64 -0.62 -9.44
C TRP A 77 8.75 -0.23 -8.47
N LEU A 78 9.81 -1.03 -8.41
CA LEU A 78 10.97 -0.72 -7.57
C LEU A 78 11.71 0.52 -8.08
N ALA A 79 11.94 0.63 -9.39
CA ALA A 79 12.62 1.78 -9.99
C ALA A 79 11.85 3.08 -9.78
N LEU A 80 10.52 3.07 -10.01
CA LEU A 80 9.67 4.23 -9.77
C LEU A 80 9.60 4.59 -8.28
N GLY A 81 9.47 3.58 -7.40
CA GLY A 81 9.46 3.79 -5.95
C GLY A 81 10.78 4.35 -5.42
N ALA A 82 11.92 3.85 -5.91
CA ALA A 82 13.24 4.35 -5.56
C ALA A 82 13.45 5.79 -6.03
N TYR A 83 13.05 6.10 -7.27
CA TYR A 83 13.11 7.46 -7.79
C TYR A 83 12.22 8.43 -7.00
N ALA A 84 10.98 8.03 -6.69
CA ALA A 84 10.08 8.83 -5.85
C ALA A 84 10.67 9.06 -4.45
N THR A 85 11.25 8.03 -3.84
CA THR A 85 11.91 8.13 -2.52
C THR A 85 13.12 9.06 -2.57
N TYR A 86 13.92 8.99 -3.64
CA TYR A 86 15.00 9.94 -3.87
C TYR A 86 14.46 11.37 -3.94
N GLN A 87 13.38 11.63 -4.68
CA GLN A 87 12.79 12.96 -4.77
C GLN A 87 12.21 13.48 -3.43
N VAL A 88 11.68 12.59 -2.59
CA VAL A 88 11.33 12.94 -1.20
C VAL A 88 12.56 13.40 -0.43
N SER A 89 13.71 12.71 -0.57
CA SER A 89 14.97 13.10 0.08
C SER A 89 15.52 14.44 -0.42
N GLN A 90 15.15 14.86 -1.64
CA GLN A 90 15.49 16.18 -2.19
C GLN A 90 14.54 17.29 -1.72
N GLY A 91 13.62 16.99 -0.79
CA GLY A 91 12.73 17.97 -0.16
C GLY A 91 11.34 18.08 -0.79
N SER A 92 11.02 17.27 -1.80
CA SER A 92 9.71 17.32 -2.45
C SER A 92 8.72 16.34 -1.82
N VAL A 93 7.92 16.86 -0.88
CA VAL A 93 6.97 16.06 -0.07
C VAL A 93 5.95 15.29 -0.91
N TYR A 94 5.49 15.84 -2.04
CA TYR A 94 4.45 15.20 -2.86
C TYR A 94 4.88 13.86 -3.48
N TRP A 95 6.18 13.62 -3.64
CA TRP A 95 6.67 12.33 -4.14
C TRP A 95 6.41 11.18 -3.17
N VAL A 96 6.10 11.46 -1.90
CA VAL A 96 5.68 10.43 -0.94
C VAL A 96 4.41 9.71 -1.42
N LEU A 97 3.54 10.41 -2.16
CA LEU A 97 2.31 9.83 -2.73
C LEU A 97 2.64 8.74 -3.75
N VAL A 98 3.60 9.00 -4.63
CA VAL A 98 4.07 8.05 -5.64
C VAL A 98 4.82 6.90 -4.97
N ALA A 99 5.73 7.21 -4.04
CA ALA A 99 6.48 6.20 -3.29
C ALA A 99 5.54 5.25 -2.53
N SER A 100 4.48 5.77 -1.92
CA SER A 100 3.49 4.98 -1.18
C SER A 100 2.67 4.08 -2.11
N TYR A 101 2.24 4.61 -3.27
CA TYR A 101 1.57 3.81 -4.29
C TYR A 101 2.44 2.65 -4.77
N CYS A 102 3.72 2.90 -5.05
CA CYS A 102 4.68 1.88 -5.43
C CYS A 102 4.92 0.87 -4.30
N ALA A 103 5.02 1.31 -3.05
CA ALA A 103 5.18 0.41 -1.90
C ALA A 103 4.00 -0.57 -1.78
N GLY A 104 2.77 -0.11 -2.02
CA GLY A 104 1.60 -0.96 -2.13
C GLY A 104 1.72 -2.01 -3.24
N ALA A 105 2.10 -1.59 -4.45
CA ALA A 105 2.26 -2.50 -5.59
C ALA A 105 3.38 -3.53 -5.36
N LEU A 106 4.49 -3.12 -4.73
CA LEU A 106 5.58 -4.01 -4.35
C LEU A 106 5.12 -5.04 -3.30
N LEU A 107 4.36 -4.61 -2.28
CA LEU A 107 3.76 -5.52 -1.31
C LEU A 107 2.87 -6.57 -2.01
N HIS A 108 2.04 -6.14 -2.96
CA HIS A 108 1.22 -7.07 -3.75
C HIS A 108 2.08 -8.14 -4.43
N ILE A 109 3.12 -7.72 -5.16
CA ILE A 109 4.00 -8.61 -5.91
C ILE A 109 4.76 -9.56 -4.97
N ILE A 110 5.26 -9.06 -3.84
CA ILE A 110 5.97 -9.86 -2.83
C ILE A 110 5.05 -10.94 -2.25
N LEU A 111 3.80 -10.61 -1.95
CA LEU A 111 2.83 -11.59 -1.44
C LEU A 111 2.37 -12.61 -2.48
N ASP A 112 2.66 -12.34 -3.75
CA ASP A 112 2.40 -13.24 -4.87
C ASP A 112 3.58 -14.14 -5.25
N LEU A 113 4.81 -13.82 -4.82
CA LEU A 113 6.02 -14.64 -5.03
C LEU A 113 5.93 -16.08 -4.48
N PRO A 114 5.35 -16.34 -3.29
CA PRO A 114 5.22 -17.69 -2.75
C PRO A 114 4.29 -18.59 -3.57
N ASN A 115 3.39 -17.98 -4.34
CA ASN A 115 2.36 -18.68 -5.10
C ASN A 115 2.97 -19.45 -6.28
N LYS A 116 2.33 -20.53 -6.72
CA LYS A 116 2.86 -21.42 -7.78
C LYS A 116 2.89 -20.82 -9.20
N LYS A 117 2.38 -19.60 -9.42
CA LYS A 117 2.37 -18.95 -10.74
C LYS A 117 3.48 -17.93 -10.86
N PRO A 118 4.31 -18.00 -11.92
CA PRO A 118 5.41 -17.07 -12.11
C PRO A 118 4.95 -15.64 -12.31
N ILE A 119 5.74 -14.72 -11.77
CA ILE A 119 5.70 -13.29 -12.07
C ILE A 119 6.99 -12.89 -12.78
N LEU A 120 6.99 -11.78 -13.51
CA LEU A 120 8.21 -11.31 -14.18
C LEU A 120 9.27 -10.89 -13.15
N GLY A 121 10.45 -11.51 -13.25
CA GLY A 121 11.61 -11.26 -12.40
C GLY A 121 12.39 -10.03 -12.80
N LEU A 122 13.73 -10.12 -12.77
CA LEU A 122 14.60 -9.00 -13.20
C LEU A 122 14.53 -8.75 -14.70
N LEU A 123 14.48 -9.81 -15.50
CA LEU A 123 14.33 -9.74 -16.95
C LEU A 123 12.87 -10.06 -17.35
N PRO A 124 12.34 -9.41 -18.40
CA PRO A 124 10.95 -9.57 -18.83
C PRO A 124 10.60 -10.97 -19.37
N HIS A 125 11.58 -11.87 -19.47
CA HIS A 125 11.40 -13.25 -19.93
C HIS A 125 11.64 -14.31 -18.84
N THR A 126 12.19 -13.92 -17.69
CA THR A 126 12.47 -14.85 -16.59
C THR A 126 11.37 -14.76 -15.55
N GLY A 127 10.51 -15.78 -15.49
CA GLY A 127 9.50 -15.90 -14.45
C GLY A 127 10.12 -16.35 -13.12
N ILE A 128 9.86 -15.63 -12.02
CA ILE A 128 10.23 -16.04 -10.67
C ILE A 128 8.99 -16.53 -9.93
N CYS A 129 9.13 -17.66 -9.25
CA CYS A 129 8.09 -18.32 -8.48
C CYS A 129 8.75 -19.20 -7.42
N LEU A 130 8.43 -18.98 -6.15
CA LEU A 130 9.00 -19.79 -5.06
C LEU A 130 8.31 -21.16 -4.93
N LYS A 131 7.08 -21.29 -5.45
CA LYS A 131 6.25 -22.51 -5.42
C LYS A 131 6.00 -23.07 -4.01
N TRP A 132 6.07 -22.24 -2.98
CA TRP A 132 5.93 -22.68 -1.59
C TRP A 132 4.51 -23.12 -1.24
N TRP A 133 3.48 -22.43 -1.76
CA TRP A 133 2.09 -22.76 -1.48
C TRP A 133 1.11 -22.27 -2.56
N GLY A 134 -0.13 -22.76 -2.52
CA GLY A 134 -1.22 -22.29 -3.37
C GLY A 134 -1.81 -20.95 -2.91
N SER A 135 -2.37 -20.16 -3.84
CA SER A 135 -2.88 -18.78 -3.60
C SER A 135 -3.74 -18.58 -2.34
N HIS A 136 -4.48 -19.59 -1.88
CA HIS A 136 -5.42 -19.51 -0.74
C HIS A 136 -4.83 -20.01 0.59
N GLU A 137 -3.83 -20.90 0.55
CA GLU A 137 -3.49 -21.80 1.67
C GLU A 137 -3.05 -21.06 2.93
N HIS A 138 -2.40 -19.91 2.80
CA HIS A 138 -1.91 -19.12 3.94
C HIS A 138 -2.43 -17.68 3.97
N GLN A 139 -3.47 -17.35 3.20
CA GLN A 139 -3.97 -15.97 3.14
C GLN A 139 -4.39 -15.45 4.51
N PHE A 140 -5.14 -16.24 5.29
CA PHE A 140 -5.58 -15.84 6.62
C PHE A 140 -4.39 -15.57 7.54
N LEU A 141 -3.40 -16.47 7.56
CA LEU A 141 -2.20 -16.33 8.37
C LEU A 141 -1.41 -15.06 8.01
N ILE A 142 -1.22 -14.77 6.71
CA ILE A 142 -0.53 -13.57 6.22
C ILE A 142 -1.29 -12.31 6.65
N CYS A 143 -2.62 -12.29 6.49
CA CYS A 143 -3.44 -11.18 6.94
C CYS A 143 -3.29 -10.97 8.45
N CYS A 144 -3.46 -12.02 9.27
CA CYS A 144 -3.28 -11.93 10.72
C CYS A 144 -1.88 -11.42 11.10
N PHE A 145 -0.84 -11.99 10.49
CA PHE A 145 0.54 -11.60 10.75
C PHE A 145 0.79 -10.12 10.44
N THR A 146 0.39 -9.66 9.26
CA THR A 146 0.54 -8.23 8.89
C THR A 146 -0.31 -7.31 9.75
N THR A 147 -1.49 -7.74 10.22
CA THR A 147 -2.31 -6.96 11.16
C THR A 147 -1.65 -6.85 12.53
N VAL A 148 -1.03 -7.93 13.01
CA VAL A 148 -0.25 -7.89 14.27
C VAL A 148 0.95 -6.96 14.13
N LEU A 149 1.69 -7.04 13.01
CA LEU A 149 2.79 -6.12 12.73
C LEU A 149 2.33 -4.66 12.68
N MET A 150 1.18 -4.37 12.06
CA MET A 150 0.57 -3.05 12.09
C MET A 150 0.25 -2.61 13.52
N GLY A 151 -0.34 -3.48 14.35
CA GLY A 151 -0.63 -3.19 15.76
C GLY A 151 0.63 -2.85 16.57
N ILE A 152 1.71 -3.62 16.38
CA ILE A 152 3.02 -3.35 16.98
C ILE A 152 3.56 -2.00 16.49
N PHE A 153 3.43 -1.70 15.20
CA PHE A 153 3.88 -0.42 14.63
C PHE A 153 3.12 0.77 15.24
N ILE A 154 1.79 0.69 15.34
CA ILE A 154 0.94 1.68 16.02
C ILE A 154 1.42 1.87 17.47
N TYR A 155 1.68 0.79 18.20
CA TYR A 155 2.19 0.86 19.56
C TYR A 155 3.45 1.71 19.70
N TYR A 156 4.42 1.51 18.80
CA TYR A 156 5.66 2.27 18.78
C TYR A 156 5.47 3.73 18.34
N CYS A 157 4.57 4.02 17.39
CA CYS A 157 4.30 5.40 16.98
C CYS A 157 3.75 6.28 18.11
N PHE A 158 2.99 5.69 19.04
CA PHE A 158 2.35 6.41 20.16
C PHE A 158 2.98 6.10 21.52
N GLN A 159 4.24 5.65 21.53
CA GLN A 159 4.95 5.37 22.77
C GLN A 159 5.01 6.64 23.64
N GLY A 160 4.51 6.54 24.87
CA GLY A 160 4.43 7.68 25.81
C GLY A 160 3.16 8.53 25.68
N SER A 161 2.32 8.31 24.67
CA SER A 161 1.05 9.04 24.51
C SER A 161 -0.19 8.18 24.83
N TRP A 162 -0.02 6.87 25.05
CA TRP A 162 -1.13 5.95 25.29
C TRP A 162 -2.02 6.34 26.48
N GLU A 163 -1.42 6.77 27.59
CA GLU A 163 -2.18 7.21 28.77
C GLU A 163 -3.03 8.45 28.45
N TYR A 164 -2.45 9.43 27.77
CA TYR A 164 -3.17 10.62 27.34
C TYR A 164 -4.32 10.28 26.39
N ILE A 165 -4.08 9.43 25.38
CA ILE A 165 -5.08 9.01 24.40
C ILE A 165 -6.23 8.27 25.08
N ALA A 166 -5.94 7.35 26.00
CA ALA A 166 -6.94 6.59 26.74
C ALA A 166 -7.82 7.48 27.62
N ASN A 167 -7.23 8.50 28.24
CA ASN A 167 -7.94 9.42 29.13
C ASN A 167 -8.66 10.56 28.39
N ASN A 168 -8.30 10.86 27.13
CA ASN A 168 -8.81 12.02 26.39
C ASN A 168 -9.26 11.70 24.94
N PRO A 169 -10.04 10.63 24.68
CA PRO A 169 -10.33 10.18 23.31
C PRO A 169 -11.08 11.22 22.47
N VAL A 170 -12.03 11.94 23.06
CA VAL A 170 -12.80 12.99 22.35
C VAL A 170 -11.90 14.15 21.94
N THR A 171 -10.98 14.56 22.82
CA THR A 171 -10.00 15.62 22.54
C THR A 171 -9.10 15.21 21.38
N VAL A 172 -8.55 14.00 21.41
CA VAL A 172 -7.70 13.48 20.32
C VAL A 172 -8.43 13.50 18.97
N VAL A 173 -9.67 13.01 18.92
CA VAL A 173 -10.47 13.02 17.68
C VAL A 173 -10.74 14.44 17.20
N ARG A 174 -11.06 15.36 18.11
CA ARG A 174 -11.30 16.77 17.78
C ARG A 174 -10.04 17.43 17.23
N ASP A 175 -8.89 17.19 17.84
CA ASP A 175 -7.63 17.80 17.44
C ASP A 175 -7.18 17.29 16.07
N ILE A 176 -7.36 15.98 15.80
CA ILE A 176 -7.19 15.39 14.46
C ILE A 176 -8.10 16.08 13.44
N TRP A 177 -9.38 16.28 13.78
CA TRP A 177 -10.33 16.94 12.89
C TRP A 177 -9.91 18.39 12.59
N TYR A 178 -9.52 19.16 13.60
CA TYR A 178 -9.05 20.53 13.41
C TYR A 178 -7.78 20.59 12.55
N GLN A 179 -6.85 19.65 12.72
CA GLN A 179 -5.66 19.58 11.88
C GLN A 179 -6.03 19.34 10.40
N ILE A 180 -6.96 18.41 10.13
CA ILE A 180 -7.43 18.15 8.76
C ILE A 180 -8.06 19.41 8.16
N MET A 181 -8.97 20.06 8.89
CA MET A 181 -9.65 21.26 8.39
C MET A 181 -8.70 22.42 8.15
N TYR A 182 -7.72 22.61 9.05
CA TYR A 182 -6.69 23.63 8.91
C TYR A 182 -5.87 23.43 7.62
N GLU A 183 -5.40 22.21 7.36
CA GLU A 183 -4.63 21.92 6.15
C GLU A 183 -5.48 21.98 4.88
N ALA A 184 -6.72 21.49 4.92
CA ALA A 184 -7.63 21.56 3.78
C ALA A 184 -7.91 23.01 3.37
N ASN A 185 -8.16 23.90 4.34
CA ASN A 185 -8.40 25.32 4.05
C ASN A 185 -7.17 25.98 3.42
N ARG A 186 -5.96 25.64 3.88
CA ARG A 186 -4.70 26.18 3.32
C ARG A 186 -4.47 25.76 1.86
N LEU A 187 -5.04 24.65 1.40
CA LEU A 187 -4.92 24.22 0.00
C LEU A 187 -5.88 24.94 -0.95
N VAL A 188 -6.94 25.54 -0.42
CA VAL A 188 -7.98 26.24 -1.21
C VAL A 188 -7.73 27.75 -1.26
N SER A 189 -6.98 28.29 -0.30
CA SER A 189 -6.54 29.70 -0.23
C SER A 189 -5.31 29.97 -1.09
#